data_AF-X1KGA8-F1
#
_entry.id   AF-X1KGA8-F1
#
_cell.length_a   1.000
_cell.length_b   1.000
_cell.length_c   1.000
_cell.angle_alpha   90.00
_cell.angle_beta   90.00
_cell.angle_gamma   90.00
#
_symmetry.space_group_name_H-M   'P 1'
#
loop_
_entity.id
_entity.type
_entity.pdbx_description
1 polymer ?
#
loop_
_entity_poly.entity_id
_entity_poly.type
_entity_poly.pdbx_seq_one_letter_code
_entity_poly.pdbx_strand_id
1 'polypeptide(L)'
;TARIAFGALIIKERLGTSDRETVEQIRENPYLQYFLGLMEYQDTPPFDHSMMTHFRKRFDKDMLTSINESIVQGVMEPGGENKAVDTHSDKDQGSKDQNNPPSHRGKMIVDATCTPADIAYPTDLTLLNEARQKSEEIIDTMHAPFVGVGKKPRTYRQKARKTYLAVAKQKKPSYKKIRKAIGQQLRYLKR
;
A
#
# COMPACT_ATOMS: atom_id res chain seq x y z
N THR A 1 9.95 -26.85 -0.82
CA THR A 1 9.70 -27.10 -2.26
C THR A 1 8.37 -26.54 -2.75
N ALA A 2 7.22 -26.83 -2.10
CA ALA A 2 5.91 -26.30 -2.55
C ALA A 2 5.81 -24.77 -2.50
N ARG A 3 6.33 -24.13 -1.44
CA ARG A 3 6.37 -22.66 -1.28
C ARG A 3 7.15 -21.96 -2.38
N ILE A 4 8.32 -22.51 -2.75
CA ILE A 4 9.16 -21.98 -3.84
C ILE A 4 8.41 -22.08 -5.17
N ALA A 5 7.80 -23.23 -5.43
CA ALA A 5 7.10 -23.47 -6.68
C ALA A 5 5.88 -22.54 -6.87
N PHE A 6 5.04 -22.45 -5.84
CA PHE A 6 3.86 -21.57 -5.87
C PHE A 6 4.24 -20.09 -5.86
N GLY A 7 5.21 -19.71 -5.01
CA GLY A 7 5.67 -18.34 -4.92
C GLY A 7 6.33 -17.85 -6.21
N ALA A 8 7.10 -18.70 -6.89
CA ALA A 8 7.69 -18.33 -8.18
C ALA A 8 6.64 -18.12 -9.28
N LEU A 9 5.54 -18.88 -9.27
CA LEU A 9 4.40 -18.63 -10.18
C LEU A 9 3.72 -17.29 -9.88
N ILE A 10 3.54 -16.95 -8.60
CA ILE A 10 3.00 -15.65 -8.19
C ILE A 10 3.91 -14.51 -8.66
N ILE A 11 5.22 -14.63 -8.45
CA ILE A 11 6.20 -13.61 -8.86
C ILE A 11 6.15 -13.43 -10.39
N LYS A 12 6.13 -14.53 -11.14
CA LYS A 12 6.00 -14.48 -12.60
C LYS A 12 4.73 -13.72 -13.03
N GLU A 13 3.59 -14.07 -12.46
CA GLU A 13 2.30 -13.45 -12.82
C GLU A 13 2.24 -11.96 -12.43
N ARG A 14 2.85 -11.60 -11.31
CA ARG A 14 2.91 -10.20 -10.83
C ARG A 14 3.85 -9.33 -11.65
N LEU A 15 4.99 -9.86 -12.09
CA LEU A 15 5.99 -9.10 -12.85
C LEU A 15 5.78 -9.19 -14.37
N GLY A 16 5.04 -10.19 -14.86
CA GLY A 16 4.80 -10.38 -16.30
C GLY A 16 6.05 -10.80 -17.08
N THR A 17 7.06 -11.37 -16.42
CA THR A 17 8.37 -11.68 -16.98
C THR A 17 8.46 -13.08 -17.60
N SER A 18 9.49 -13.32 -18.42
CA SER A 18 9.77 -14.67 -18.94
C SER A 18 10.23 -15.64 -17.84
N ASP A 19 10.18 -16.95 -18.11
CA ASP A 19 10.58 -17.97 -17.12
C ASP A 19 12.04 -17.81 -16.67
N ARG A 20 12.92 -17.50 -17.62
CA ARG A 20 14.34 -17.25 -17.36
C ARG A 20 14.54 -15.95 -16.57
N GLU A 21 13.88 -14.89 -16.99
CA GLU A 21 13.96 -13.59 -16.32
C GLU A 21 13.40 -13.63 -14.90
N THR A 22 12.33 -14.39 -14.66
CA THR A 22 11.77 -14.57 -13.31
C THR A 22 12.80 -15.19 -12.37
N VAL A 23 13.59 -16.16 -12.84
CA VAL A 23 14.65 -16.79 -12.04
C VAL A 23 15.77 -15.78 -11.72
N GLU A 24 16.19 -14.98 -12.71
CA GLU A 24 17.19 -13.93 -12.49
C GLU A 24 16.68 -12.84 -11.52
N GLN A 25 15.42 -12.41 -11.65
CA GLN A 25 14.81 -11.46 -10.71
C GLN A 25 14.79 -12.00 -9.28
N ILE A 26 14.50 -13.28 -9.10
CA ILE A 26 14.55 -13.93 -7.79
C ILE A 26 16.00 -13.99 -7.27
N ARG A 27 16.97 -14.26 -8.14
CA ARG A 27 18.39 -14.29 -7.77
C ARG A 27 18.90 -12.90 -7.32
N GLU A 28 18.55 -11.85 -8.04
CA GLU A 28 19.05 -10.49 -7.78
C GLU A 28 18.38 -9.85 -6.54
N ASN A 29 17.16 -10.26 -6.18
CA ASN A 29 16.37 -9.58 -5.16
C ASN A 29 16.24 -10.39 -3.85
N PRO A 30 16.88 -9.96 -2.73
CA PRO A 30 16.79 -10.63 -1.44
C PRO A 30 15.36 -10.76 -0.89
N TYR A 31 14.48 -9.81 -1.20
CA TYR A 31 13.08 -9.85 -0.74
C TYR A 31 12.29 -10.97 -1.41
N LEU A 32 12.55 -11.23 -2.69
CA LEU A 32 11.91 -12.33 -3.41
C LEU A 32 12.39 -13.67 -2.88
N GLN A 33 13.69 -13.81 -2.59
CA GLN A 33 14.23 -15.01 -1.95
C GLN A 33 13.59 -15.27 -0.58
N TYR A 34 13.49 -14.23 0.25
CA TYR A 34 12.83 -14.32 1.54
C TYR A 34 11.34 -14.71 1.42
N PHE A 35 10.63 -14.14 0.45
CA PHE A 35 9.23 -14.50 0.16
C PHE A 35 9.06 -15.99 -0.16
N LEU A 36 9.99 -16.55 -0.95
CA LEU A 36 10.04 -17.98 -1.30
C LEU A 36 10.44 -18.88 -0.11
N GLY A 37 10.88 -18.27 1.00
CA GLY A 37 11.22 -18.95 2.25
C GLY A 37 12.72 -19.25 2.41
N LEU A 38 13.59 -18.59 1.66
CA LEU A 38 15.03 -18.63 1.89
C LEU A 38 15.38 -17.77 3.10
N MET A 39 16.14 -18.32 4.05
CA MET A 39 16.51 -17.60 5.29
C MET A 39 17.67 -16.63 5.08
N GLU A 40 18.51 -16.91 4.08
CA GLU A 40 19.68 -16.13 3.74
C GLU A 40 19.68 -15.85 2.24
N TYR A 41 20.30 -14.72 1.88
CA TYR A 41 20.48 -14.35 0.49
C TYR A 41 21.52 -15.25 -0.18
N GLN A 42 21.19 -15.75 -1.36
CA GLN A 42 22.09 -16.56 -2.20
C GLN A 42 22.15 -15.94 -3.59
N ASP A 43 23.36 -15.68 -4.10
CA ASP A 43 23.57 -15.21 -5.48
C ASP A 43 23.53 -16.37 -6.50
N THR A 44 23.11 -17.57 -6.08
CA THR A 44 22.91 -18.70 -6.98
C THR A 44 21.42 -18.80 -7.36
N PRO A 45 21.10 -19.12 -8.63
CA PRO A 45 19.73 -19.37 -9.03
C PRO A 45 19.10 -20.47 -8.15
N PRO A 46 17.91 -20.25 -7.55
CA PRO A 46 17.31 -21.22 -6.64
C PRO A 46 16.80 -22.48 -7.35
N PHE A 47 16.52 -22.40 -8.65
CA PHE A 47 16.13 -23.52 -9.51
C PHE A 47 16.41 -23.20 -10.98
N ASP A 48 16.47 -24.22 -11.83
CA ASP A 48 16.57 -24.04 -13.27
C ASP A 48 15.24 -23.57 -13.89
N HIS A 49 15.29 -22.65 -14.86
CA HIS A 49 14.09 -22.06 -15.48
C HIS A 49 13.13 -23.12 -16.05
N SER A 50 13.63 -24.28 -16.46
CA SER A 50 12.84 -25.41 -16.95
C SER A 50 11.85 -25.93 -15.91
N MET A 51 12.14 -25.75 -14.62
CA MET A 51 11.26 -26.12 -13.51
C MET A 51 9.96 -25.31 -13.47
N MET A 52 9.91 -24.13 -14.11
CA MET A 52 8.67 -23.35 -14.22
C MET A 52 7.55 -24.11 -14.92
N THR A 53 7.88 -24.90 -15.94
CA THR A 53 6.92 -25.75 -16.63
C THR A 53 6.37 -26.84 -15.72
N HIS A 54 7.24 -27.43 -14.88
CA HIS A 54 6.83 -28.44 -13.91
C HIS A 54 5.96 -27.85 -12.80
N PHE A 55 6.24 -26.62 -12.35
CA PHE A 55 5.43 -25.96 -11.33
C PHE A 55 4.02 -25.65 -11.84
N ARG A 56 3.87 -25.22 -13.11
CA ARG A 56 2.54 -25.01 -13.71
C ARG A 56 1.72 -26.29 -13.78
N LYS A 57 2.33 -27.39 -14.23
CA LYS A 57 1.67 -28.71 -14.28
C LYS A 57 1.33 -29.26 -12.89
N ARG A 58 2.00 -28.77 -11.85
CA ARG A 58 1.74 -29.18 -10.46
C ARG A 58 0.58 -28.40 -9.85
N PHE A 59 0.38 -27.15 -10.26
CA PHE A 59 -0.69 -26.28 -9.79
C PHE A 59 -1.72 -26.07 -10.90
N ASP A 60 -2.53 -27.11 -11.12
CA ASP A 60 -3.61 -27.06 -12.09
C ASP A 60 -4.67 -26.03 -11.70
N LYS A 61 -5.47 -25.62 -12.68
CA LYS A 61 -6.52 -24.62 -12.52
C LYS A 61 -7.46 -24.95 -11.35
N ASP A 62 -7.83 -26.22 -11.21
CA ASP A 62 -8.75 -26.69 -10.17
C ASP A 62 -8.15 -26.57 -8.76
N MET A 63 -6.84 -26.84 -8.63
CA MET A 63 -6.12 -26.62 -7.37
C MET A 63 -6.01 -25.13 -7.05
N LEU A 64 -5.73 -24.29 -8.05
CA LEU A 64 -5.64 -22.84 -7.86
C LEU A 64 -7.00 -22.24 -7.45
N THR A 65 -8.10 -22.71 -8.04
CA THR A 65 -9.44 -22.29 -7.64
C THR A 65 -9.76 -22.72 -6.21
N SER A 66 -9.42 -23.95 -5.83
CA SER A 66 -9.60 -24.43 -4.45
C SER A 66 -8.78 -23.63 -3.43
N ILE A 67 -7.53 -23.28 -3.77
CA ILE A 67 -6.70 -22.41 -2.94
C ILE A 67 -7.36 -21.04 -2.81
N ASN A 68 -7.83 -20.45 -3.91
CA ASN A 68 -8.50 -19.14 -3.90
C ASN A 68 -9.76 -19.15 -3.03
N GLU A 69 -10.58 -20.20 -3.14
CA GLU A 69 -11.77 -20.39 -2.29
C GLU A 69 -11.40 -20.49 -0.80
N SER A 70 -10.34 -21.22 -0.46
CA SER A 70 -9.87 -21.33 0.93
C SER A 70 -9.40 -19.99 1.51
N ILE A 71 -8.75 -19.16 0.69
CA ILE A 71 -8.31 -17.81 1.09
C ILE A 71 -9.53 -16.92 1.33
N VAL A 72 -10.53 -16.95 0.45
CA VAL A 72 -11.77 -16.16 0.59
C VAL A 72 -12.54 -16.59 1.85
N GLN A 73 -12.67 -17.90 2.10
CA GLN A 73 -13.32 -18.42 3.31
C GLN A 73 -12.60 -17.95 4.58
N GLY A 74 -11.26 -18.03 4.62
CA GLY A 74 -10.46 -17.57 5.75
C GLY A 74 -10.58 -16.06 6.03
N VAL A 75 -10.92 -15.26 5.02
CA VAL A 75 -11.20 -13.82 5.16
C VAL A 75 -12.66 -13.56 5.57
N MET A 76 -13.59 -14.44 5.20
CA MET A 76 -15.01 -14.33 5.54
C MET A 76 -15.36 -14.87 6.93
N GLU A 77 -14.55 -15.75 7.53
CA GLU A 77 -14.75 -16.20 8.90
C GLU A 77 -14.41 -15.07 9.91
N PRO A 78 -15.34 -14.66 10.79
CA PRO A 78 -15.21 -13.47 11.64
C PRO A 78 -14.37 -13.73 12.91
N GLY A 79 -13.16 -14.26 12.76
CA GLY A 79 -12.31 -14.69 13.88
C GLY A 79 -10.82 -14.34 13.80
N GLY A 80 -10.37 -13.59 12.79
CA GLY A 80 -8.96 -13.22 12.62
C GLY A 80 -8.76 -11.71 12.53
N GLU A 81 -8.20 -11.11 13.56
CA GLU A 81 -7.89 -9.68 13.62
C GLU A 81 -6.82 -9.26 12.59
N ASN A 82 -7.07 -8.11 11.93
CA ASN A 82 -6.16 -7.21 11.18
C ASN A 82 -5.94 -7.56 9.68
N LYS A 83 -6.07 -6.68 8.68
CA LYS A 83 -6.08 -5.20 8.62
C LYS A 83 -7.09 -4.70 7.58
N ALA A 84 -7.79 -3.63 7.93
CA ALA A 84 -8.62 -2.84 7.04
C ALA A 84 -7.85 -2.30 5.81
N VAL A 85 -8.46 -2.40 4.64
CA VAL A 85 -8.31 -1.42 3.57
C VAL A 85 -9.72 -0.96 3.21
N ASP A 86 -10.07 0.23 3.71
CA ASP A 86 -11.24 0.99 3.32
C ASP A 86 -11.17 1.29 1.81
N THR A 87 -12.11 0.74 1.05
CA THR A 87 -12.45 1.31 -0.26
C THR A 87 -13.86 1.86 -0.14
N HIS A 88 -13.93 3.20 -0.08
CA HIS A 88 -15.15 3.98 -0.17
C HIS A 88 -15.98 3.53 -1.38
N SER A 89 -17.19 3.03 -1.12
CA SER A 89 -18.22 2.84 -2.14
C SER A 89 -19.10 4.09 -2.17
N ASP A 90 -18.83 4.96 -3.14
CA ASP A 90 -19.79 6.00 -3.53
C ASP A 90 -21.00 5.31 -4.18
N LYS A 91 -22.13 5.33 -3.47
CA LYS A 91 -23.44 5.01 -4.02
C LYS A 91 -23.94 6.25 -4.76
N ASP A 92 -23.91 6.23 -6.09
CA ASP A 92 -24.68 7.17 -6.89
C ASP A 92 -26.02 6.53 -7.29
N GLN A 93 -27.11 7.09 -6.77
CA GLN A 93 -28.49 6.72 -7.11
C GLN A 93 -28.94 7.57 -8.29
N GLY A 94 -29.03 6.96 -9.48
CA GLY A 94 -29.64 7.56 -10.67
C GLY A 94 -30.71 6.63 -11.24
N SER A 95 -31.96 7.10 -11.28
CA SER A 95 -33.14 6.32 -11.64
C SER A 95 -33.42 6.28 -13.15
N LYS A 96 -34.08 5.17 -13.56
CA LYS A 96 -35.05 4.98 -14.65
C LYS A 96 -34.60 4.56 -16.07
N ASP A 97 -35.35 3.54 -16.50
CA ASP A 97 -35.83 3.15 -17.83
C ASP A 97 -35.10 2.10 -18.71
N GLN A 98 -35.78 0.94 -18.79
CA GLN A 98 -36.18 0.13 -19.96
C GLN A 98 -35.12 -0.57 -20.84
N ASN A 99 -35.23 -1.91 -20.84
CA ASN A 99 -35.04 -2.84 -21.96
C ASN A 99 -33.92 -2.51 -22.96
N ASN A 100 -32.66 -2.76 -22.57
CA ASN A 100 -31.60 -3.34 -23.40
C ASN A 100 -30.35 -3.57 -22.53
N PRO A 101 -29.60 -4.67 -22.67
CA PRO A 101 -28.28 -4.74 -22.05
C PRO A 101 -27.38 -3.68 -22.69
N PRO A 102 -26.77 -2.74 -21.94
CA PRO A 102 -25.84 -1.80 -22.52
C PRO A 102 -24.60 -2.58 -23.00
N SER A 103 -24.43 -2.69 -24.32
CA SER A 103 -23.17 -3.14 -24.90
C SER A 103 -22.13 -2.07 -24.58
N HIS A 104 -21.30 -2.31 -23.57
CA HIS A 104 -20.23 -1.40 -23.15
C HIS A 104 -19.20 -1.28 -24.29
N ARG A 105 -19.40 -0.33 -25.20
CA ARG A 105 -18.46 0.01 -26.28
C ARG A 105 -17.41 1.03 -25.81
N GLY A 106 -16.70 0.70 -24.74
CA GLY A 106 -15.53 1.45 -24.28
C GLY A 106 -14.24 0.89 -24.86
N LYS A 107 -13.29 1.76 -25.25
CA LYS A 107 -11.90 1.35 -25.50
C LYS A 107 -11.23 1.03 -24.16
N MET A 108 -10.79 -0.20 -23.98
CA MET A 108 -9.98 -0.61 -22.83
C MET A 108 -8.53 -0.21 -23.12
N ILE A 109 -8.00 0.78 -22.40
CA ILE A 109 -6.59 1.15 -22.47
C ILE A 109 -5.84 0.22 -21.51
N VAL A 110 -5.11 -0.74 -22.07
CA VAL A 110 -4.35 -1.77 -21.35
C VAL A 110 -2.88 -1.35 -21.29
N ASP A 111 -2.61 -0.15 -20.80
CA ASP A 111 -1.24 0.28 -20.53
C ASP A 111 -1.03 0.38 -19.02
N ALA A 112 -0.39 -0.64 -18.44
CA ALA A 112 -0.10 -0.70 -17.01
C ALA A 112 0.90 0.39 -16.56
N THR A 113 1.63 1.01 -17.50
CA THR A 113 2.53 2.12 -17.19
C THR A 113 1.78 3.43 -16.91
N CYS A 114 0.50 3.50 -17.25
CA CYS A 114 -0.39 4.64 -17.04
C CYS A 114 -1.56 4.30 -16.09
N THR A 115 -1.35 3.43 -15.11
CA THR A 115 -2.32 3.31 -14.00
C THR A 115 -2.21 4.58 -13.14
N PRO A 116 -3.27 5.39 -13.00
CA PRO A 116 -3.25 6.47 -12.02
C PRO A 116 -3.20 5.81 -10.65
N ALA A 117 -1.99 5.65 -10.13
CA ALA A 117 -1.84 5.41 -8.72
C ALA A 117 -2.42 6.66 -8.04
N ASP A 118 -3.52 6.52 -7.31
CA ASP A 118 -4.16 7.59 -6.52
C ASP A 118 -3.25 8.00 -5.34
N ILE A 119 -1.98 8.24 -5.64
CA ILE A 119 -0.96 8.71 -4.74
C ILE A 119 -1.05 10.23 -4.78
N ALA A 120 -1.54 10.80 -3.69
CA ALA A 120 -1.56 12.25 -3.52
C ALA A 120 -0.13 12.80 -3.70
N TYR A 121 0.02 13.77 -4.59
CA TYR A 121 1.32 14.41 -4.81
C TYR A 121 1.79 15.05 -3.49
N PRO A 122 3.00 14.71 -2.99
CA PRO A 122 3.47 15.22 -1.73
C PRO A 122 3.70 16.73 -1.86
N THR A 123 3.03 17.52 -1.03
CA THR A 123 3.33 18.94 -0.87
C THR A 123 4.13 19.15 0.40
N ASP A 124 5.02 20.13 0.42
CA ASP A 124 5.79 20.47 1.62
C ASP A 124 4.89 20.69 2.85
N LEU A 125 3.70 21.27 2.64
CA LEU A 125 2.73 21.50 3.71
C LEU A 125 2.16 20.19 4.29
N THR A 126 1.78 19.23 3.42
CA THR A 126 1.25 17.93 3.85
C THR A 126 2.34 17.11 4.53
N LEU A 127 3.54 17.08 3.95
CA LEU A 127 4.70 16.38 4.50
C LEU A 127 5.07 16.90 5.90
N LEU A 128 5.14 18.22 6.07
CA LEU A 128 5.47 18.81 7.38
C LEU A 128 4.38 18.56 8.43
N ASN A 129 3.11 18.52 8.03
CA ASN A 129 2.04 18.18 8.97
C ASN A 129 2.14 16.71 9.42
N GLU A 130 2.45 15.79 8.51
CA GLU A 130 2.66 14.37 8.83
C GLU A 130 3.86 14.19 9.76
N ALA A 131 4.99 14.85 9.46
CA ALA A 131 6.16 14.86 10.34
C ALA A 131 5.82 15.38 11.75
N ARG A 132 4.98 16.42 11.85
CA ARG A 132 4.49 16.94 13.13
C ARG A 132 3.62 15.92 13.88
N GLN A 133 2.75 15.21 13.19
CA GLN A 133 1.93 14.16 13.81
C GLN A 133 2.79 13.02 14.35
N LYS A 134 3.74 12.53 13.55
CA LYS A 134 4.66 11.45 13.96
C LYS A 134 5.54 11.85 15.15
N SER A 135 6.11 13.06 15.13
CA SER A 135 6.89 13.56 16.28
C SER A 135 6.04 13.71 17.54
N GLU A 136 4.79 14.14 17.41
CA GLU A 136 3.84 14.19 18.51
C GLU A 136 3.51 12.80 19.06
N GLU A 137 3.33 11.79 18.21
CA GLU A 137 3.13 10.40 18.61
C GLU A 137 4.35 9.84 19.35
N ILE A 138 5.57 10.12 18.87
CA ILE A 138 6.81 9.73 19.54
C ILE A 138 6.89 10.35 20.95
N ILE A 139 6.50 11.62 21.11
CA ILE A 139 6.45 12.25 22.44
C ILE A 139 5.45 11.52 23.35
N ASP A 140 4.33 11.03 22.81
CA ASP A 140 3.33 10.30 23.60
C ASP A 140 3.84 8.93 24.04
N THR A 141 4.45 8.17 23.13
CA THR A 141 5.02 6.86 23.45
C THR A 141 6.14 6.96 24.48
N MET A 142 7.01 7.96 24.33
CA MET A 142 8.12 8.20 25.26
C MET A 142 7.65 8.72 26.62
N HIS A 143 6.55 9.49 26.68
CA HIS A 143 6.03 10.03 27.94
C HIS A 143 5.12 9.05 28.70
N ALA A 144 4.51 8.06 28.01
CA ALA A 144 3.65 7.04 28.61
C ALA A 144 4.19 6.39 29.91
N PRO A 145 5.48 5.99 30.02
CA PRO A 145 6.01 5.42 31.27
C PRO A 145 6.25 6.45 32.39
N PHE A 146 6.28 7.75 32.07
CA PHE A 146 6.54 8.83 33.03
C PHE A 146 5.28 9.55 33.51
N VAL A 147 4.10 8.99 33.21
CA VAL A 147 2.82 9.53 33.66
C VAL A 147 2.78 9.50 35.20
N GLY A 148 2.66 10.68 35.81
CA GLY A 148 2.67 10.86 37.28
C GLY A 148 4.03 11.23 37.87
N VAL A 149 5.14 10.96 37.16
CA VAL A 149 6.51 11.30 37.61
C VAL A 149 6.95 12.66 37.06
N GLY A 150 6.67 12.91 35.77
CA GLY A 150 7.16 14.08 35.05
C GLY A 150 6.08 14.78 34.23
N LYS A 151 6.17 16.10 34.12
CA LYS A 151 5.29 16.88 33.24
C LYS A 151 5.67 16.64 31.78
N LYS A 152 4.66 16.33 30.98
CA LYS A 152 4.81 16.16 29.53
C LYS A 152 5.30 17.46 28.87
N PRO A 153 6.20 17.39 27.86
CA PRO A 153 6.55 18.53 27.03
C PRO A 153 5.30 19.17 26.41
N ARG A 154 5.27 20.51 26.38
CA ARG A 154 4.13 21.26 25.86
C ARG A 154 4.03 21.08 24.35
N THR A 155 2.91 20.52 23.88
CA THR A 155 2.60 20.41 22.45
C THR A 155 1.50 21.38 22.04
N TYR A 156 1.52 21.83 20.78
CA TYR A 156 0.54 22.76 20.20
C TYR A 156 -0.43 22.07 19.22
N ARG A 157 -0.70 20.78 19.41
CA ARG A 157 -1.41 19.92 18.45
C ARG A 157 -2.68 20.55 17.87
N GLN A 158 -3.53 21.07 18.75
CA GLN A 158 -4.79 21.70 18.35
C GLN A 158 -4.57 22.98 17.52
N LYS A 159 -3.63 23.83 17.94
CA LYS A 159 -3.30 25.07 17.20
C LYS A 159 -2.67 24.75 15.84
N ALA A 160 -1.73 23.81 15.82
CA ALA A 160 -1.03 23.40 14.61
C ALA A 160 -1.96 22.74 13.58
N ARG A 161 -2.87 21.87 14.05
CA ARG A 161 -3.91 21.26 13.22
C ARG A 161 -4.87 22.31 12.67
N LYS A 162 -5.31 23.27 13.50
CA LYS A 162 -6.18 24.36 13.04
C LYS A 162 -5.51 25.22 11.95
N THR A 163 -4.23 25.56 12.13
CA THR A 163 -3.47 26.32 11.11
C THR A 163 -3.27 25.54 9.82
N TYR A 164 -3.02 24.23 9.90
CA TYR A 164 -2.93 23.35 8.74
C TYR A 164 -4.27 23.29 7.97
N LEU A 165 -5.36 22.97 8.67
CA LEU A 165 -6.69 22.83 8.08
C LEU A 165 -7.18 24.12 7.42
N ALA A 166 -6.83 25.29 7.97
CA ALA A 166 -7.19 26.57 7.38
C ALA A 166 -6.62 26.76 5.96
N VAL A 167 -5.47 26.15 5.66
CA VAL A 167 -4.84 26.20 4.33
C VAL A 167 -5.23 24.98 3.48
N ALA A 168 -5.23 23.78 4.07
CA ALA A 168 -5.54 22.54 3.36
C ALA A 168 -6.98 22.50 2.80
N LYS A 169 -7.93 23.17 3.45
CA LYS A 169 -9.32 23.26 2.97
C LYS A 169 -9.53 24.23 1.81
N GLN A 170 -8.53 25.05 1.45
CA GLN A 170 -8.66 26.00 0.35
C GLN A 170 -8.42 25.31 -0.98
N LYS A 171 -9.33 25.45 -1.94
CA LYS A 171 -9.20 24.87 -3.29
C LYS A 171 -7.96 25.37 -4.04
N LYS A 172 -7.62 26.66 -3.88
CA LYS A 172 -6.46 27.32 -4.51
C LYS A 172 -5.81 28.32 -3.54
N PRO A 173 -4.97 27.87 -2.59
CA PRO A 173 -4.29 28.78 -1.67
C PRO A 173 -3.23 29.60 -2.42
N SER A 174 -3.13 30.89 -2.10
CA SER A 174 -2.09 31.77 -2.66
C SER A 174 -0.69 31.36 -2.17
N TYR A 175 0.32 31.51 -3.04
CA TYR A 175 1.73 31.24 -2.72
C TYR A 175 2.19 31.86 -1.39
N LYS A 176 1.82 33.13 -1.11
CA LYS A 176 2.17 33.81 0.15
C LYS A 176 1.58 33.09 1.38
N LYS A 177 0.36 32.57 1.27
CA LYS A 177 -0.30 31.81 2.35
C LYS A 177 0.37 30.46 2.56
N ILE A 178 0.70 29.75 1.47
CA ILE A 178 1.41 28.46 1.53
C ILE A 178 2.76 28.65 2.24
N ARG A 179 3.57 29.62 1.81
CA ARG A 179 4.88 29.92 2.43
C ARG A 179 4.76 30.24 3.91
N LYS A 180 3.76 31.04 4.30
CA LYS A 180 3.50 31.35 5.72
C LYS A 180 3.14 30.10 6.51
N ALA A 181 2.32 29.22 5.95
CA ALA A 181 1.88 28.00 6.61
C ALA A 181 3.00 26.97 6.77
N ILE A 182 3.85 26.81 5.75
CA ILE A 182 5.09 26.01 5.82
C ILE A 182 5.97 26.52 6.97
N GLY A 183 6.21 27.83 7.03
CA GLY A 183 7.00 28.45 8.10
C GLY A 183 6.40 28.26 9.49
N GLN A 184 5.06 28.20 9.61
CA GLN A 184 4.39 27.88 10.87
C GLN A 184 4.58 26.42 11.26
N GLN A 185 4.43 25.47 10.33
CA GLN A 185 4.64 24.04 10.61
C GLN A 185 6.07 23.75 11.06
N LEU A 186 7.07 24.33 10.41
CA LEU A 186 8.48 24.21 10.82
C LEU A 186 8.73 24.74 12.24
N ARG A 187 8.06 25.82 12.65
CA ARG A 187 8.16 26.36 14.02
C ARG A 187 7.55 25.46 15.07
N TYR A 188 6.53 24.68 14.72
CA TYR A 188 5.96 23.68 15.63
C TYR A 188 6.88 22.47 15.77
N LEU A 189 7.56 22.07 14.70
CA LEU A 189 8.52 20.96 14.70
C LEU A 189 9.85 21.28 15.40
N LYS A 190 10.37 22.49 15.27
CA LYS A 190 11.65 22.90 15.88
C LYS A 190 11.62 22.89 17.42
N ARG A 191 10.45 22.80 18.03
CA ARG A 191 10.22 23.17 19.42
C ARG A 191 10.30 22.02 20.39
#